data_AF-A0A563D8K8-F1
#
_entry.id   AF-A0A563D8K8-F1
#
_cell.length_a   1.000
_cell.length_b   1.000
_cell.length_c   1.000
_cell.angle_alpha   90.00
_cell.angle_beta   90.00
_cell.angle_gamma   90.00
#
_symmetry.space_group_name_H-M   'P 1'
#
loop_
_entity.id
_entity.type
_entity.pdbx_description
1 polymer ?
#
loop_
_entity_poly.entity_id
_entity_poly.type
_entity_poly.pdbx_seq_one_letter_code
_entity_poly.pdbx_strand_id
1 'polypeptide(L)'
;MYSGTTFRSHSGNFIGVHQKIDRIARRDLRKISRVGRGFPSAKDILHFEGNNGPDGIKRKSPGVDEPWHFIDPSDPSDTALVEMIMDHYANLVQALKKRNNVRAAFEAAWMAHAITDGLTPAHHYPLGEKIEELWGRPQNERASIAEKGIIRGSTMRETLSKNWEYWGAKGVFATHVLFELGVATSIKTTKFSDSAPNSIWLKLADDKGLQTVFLDAVQQVYGLGMYEEFWKRGWTTHLAQQTRQTLIPLIANVITYFWYRAYREAHQ
;
A
#
# COMPACT_ATOMS: atom_id res chain seq x y z
N MET A 1 -1.13 3.09 -2.58
CA MET A 1 -1.92 2.63 -3.74
C MET A 1 -3.35 3.18 -3.63
N TYR A 2 -4.11 3.27 -4.71
CA TYR A 2 -5.46 3.84 -4.65
C TYR A 2 -6.41 2.97 -3.79
N SER A 3 -6.86 3.48 -2.64
CA SER A 3 -7.78 2.81 -1.70
C SER A 3 -9.27 3.15 -1.92
N GLY A 4 -9.61 3.82 -3.04
CA GLY A 4 -10.99 4.18 -3.40
C GLY A 4 -11.32 5.67 -3.21
N THR A 5 -12.44 6.14 -3.76
CA THR A 5 -12.91 7.50 -3.52
C THR A 5 -13.55 7.59 -2.13
N THR A 6 -13.16 8.60 -1.36
CA THR A 6 -13.75 8.94 -0.04
C THR A 6 -14.99 9.83 -0.16
N PHE A 7 -15.41 10.17 -1.39
CA PHE A 7 -16.49 11.12 -1.71
C PHE A 7 -17.91 10.63 -1.40
N ARG A 8 -18.16 9.31 -1.28
CA ARG A 8 -19.44 8.75 -0.81
C ARG A 8 -19.21 7.58 0.14
N SER A 9 -20.08 7.41 1.12
CA SER A 9 -20.03 6.35 2.14
C SER A 9 -20.06 4.90 1.60
N HIS A 10 -20.27 4.70 0.30
CA HIS A 10 -20.34 3.37 -0.35
C HIS A 10 -19.34 3.18 -1.51
N SER A 11 -18.57 4.20 -1.91
CA SER A 11 -17.68 4.12 -3.09
C SER A 11 -16.35 3.40 -2.83
N GLY A 12 -15.91 3.29 -1.58
CA GLY A 12 -14.73 2.51 -1.19
C GLY A 12 -14.89 0.99 -1.37
N ASN A 13 -16.11 0.49 -1.55
CA ASN A 13 -16.38 -0.95 -1.60
C ASN A 13 -16.04 -1.61 -2.96
N PHE A 14 -15.84 -0.84 -4.05
CA PHE A 14 -15.82 -1.41 -5.41
C PHE A 14 -14.56 -1.13 -6.26
N ILE A 15 -13.69 -0.18 -5.87
CA ILE A 15 -12.50 0.23 -6.67
C ILE A 15 -11.21 0.33 -5.83
N GLY A 16 -11.26 0.06 -4.52
CA GLY A 16 -10.06 0.17 -3.70
C GLY A 16 -9.14 -1.04 -3.86
N VAL A 17 -7.88 -0.81 -4.26
CA VAL A 17 -6.90 -1.86 -4.51
C VAL A 17 -6.50 -2.56 -3.21
N HIS A 18 -6.29 -1.80 -2.14
CA HIS A 18 -6.04 -2.31 -0.78
C HIS A 18 -7.13 -3.33 -0.38
N GLN A 19 -8.39 -2.93 -0.49
CA GLN A 19 -9.52 -3.78 -0.15
C GLN A 19 -9.62 -5.03 -1.03
N LYS A 20 -9.11 -4.99 -2.27
CA LYS A 20 -9.06 -6.18 -3.12
C LYS A 20 -7.93 -7.12 -2.67
N ILE A 21 -6.75 -6.59 -2.40
CA ILE A 21 -5.59 -7.33 -1.90
C ILE A 21 -5.92 -7.99 -0.56
N ASP A 22 -6.55 -7.28 0.38
CA ASP A 22 -6.97 -7.83 1.67
C ASP A 22 -7.92 -9.02 1.51
N ARG A 23 -8.88 -8.93 0.59
CA ARG A 23 -9.80 -10.05 0.31
C ARG A 23 -9.07 -11.26 -0.26
N ILE A 24 -8.10 -11.03 -1.15
CA ILE A 24 -7.25 -12.08 -1.73
C ILE A 24 -6.44 -12.75 -0.60
N ALA A 25 -5.68 -11.95 0.16
CA ALA A 25 -4.85 -12.43 1.24
C ALA A 25 -5.68 -13.17 2.31
N ARG A 26 -6.85 -12.65 2.65
CA ARG A 26 -7.69 -13.25 3.70
C ARG A 26 -8.30 -14.57 3.26
N ARG A 27 -8.67 -14.67 1.99
CA ARG A 27 -9.13 -15.92 1.36
C ARG A 27 -7.99 -16.93 1.32
N ASP A 28 -6.79 -16.52 0.94
CA ASP A 28 -5.64 -17.41 0.78
C ASP A 28 -5.11 -17.89 2.13
N LEU A 29 -5.13 -17.05 3.16
CA LEU A 29 -4.85 -17.43 4.55
C LEU A 29 -5.71 -18.61 5.02
N ARG A 30 -6.98 -18.70 4.58
CA ARG A 30 -7.88 -19.83 4.94
C ARG A 30 -7.49 -21.14 4.27
N LYS A 31 -6.72 -21.10 3.19
CA LYS A 31 -6.27 -22.29 2.47
C LYS A 31 -5.00 -22.88 3.11
N ILE A 32 -4.28 -22.11 3.93
CA ILE A 32 -3.08 -22.58 4.61
C ILE A 32 -3.46 -23.55 5.73
N SER A 33 -2.85 -24.74 5.72
CA SER A 33 -3.09 -25.74 6.75
C SER A 33 -2.68 -25.20 8.12
N ARG A 34 -3.40 -25.60 9.18
CA ARG A 34 -3.20 -25.16 10.58
C ARG A 34 -3.61 -23.71 10.88
N VAL A 35 -4.10 -22.94 9.92
CA VAL A 35 -4.84 -21.70 10.24
C VAL A 35 -6.29 -22.05 10.55
N GLY A 36 -6.66 -21.93 11.82
CA GLY A 36 -7.97 -22.29 12.35
C GLY A 36 -8.93 -21.11 12.45
N ARG A 37 -9.96 -21.28 13.29
CA ARG A 37 -10.87 -20.19 13.68
C ARG A 37 -10.12 -19.23 14.61
N GLY A 38 -10.51 -17.95 14.61
CA GLY A 38 -9.97 -16.95 15.54
C GLY A 38 -9.22 -15.79 14.89
N PHE A 39 -8.91 -15.87 13.59
CA PHE A 39 -8.42 -14.72 12.83
C PHE A 39 -9.60 -13.86 12.32
N PRO A 40 -9.52 -12.51 12.37
CA PRO A 40 -10.57 -11.59 11.91
C PRO A 40 -11.15 -11.93 10.54
N SER A 41 -12.43 -11.67 10.29
CA SER A 41 -13.01 -11.89 8.97
C SER A 41 -12.57 -10.83 7.97
N ALA A 42 -12.71 -11.09 6.66
CA ALA A 42 -12.44 -10.05 5.64
C ALA A 42 -13.32 -8.81 5.87
N LYS A 43 -14.57 -9.00 6.33
CA LYS A 43 -15.47 -7.89 6.64
C LYS A 43 -14.93 -7.03 7.79
N ASP A 44 -14.37 -7.65 8.82
CA ASP A 44 -13.83 -6.94 9.98
C ASP A 44 -12.54 -6.18 9.62
N ILE A 45 -11.66 -6.77 8.82
CA ILE A 45 -10.42 -6.12 8.36
C ILE A 45 -10.77 -4.89 7.50
N LEU A 46 -11.64 -5.07 6.51
CA LEU A 46 -12.06 -4.00 5.61
C LEU A 46 -12.81 -2.86 6.30
N HIS A 47 -13.28 -3.05 7.54
CA HIS A 47 -13.86 -1.98 8.34
C HIS A 47 -12.85 -0.88 8.64
N PHE A 48 -11.56 -1.22 8.71
CA PHE A 48 -10.44 -0.33 9.02
C PHE A 48 -9.65 0.09 7.78
N GLU A 49 -10.27 0.01 6.59
CA GLU A 49 -9.71 0.50 5.34
C GLU A 49 -10.45 1.75 4.83
N GLY A 50 -9.88 2.43 3.82
CA GLY A 50 -10.47 3.63 3.23
C GLY A 50 -10.73 4.74 4.26
N ASN A 51 -11.98 5.20 4.38
CA ASN A 51 -12.34 6.30 5.28
C ASN A 51 -12.07 6.06 6.78
N ASN A 52 -12.01 4.79 7.19
CA ASN A 52 -11.76 4.38 8.56
C ASN A 52 -10.32 3.89 8.76
N GLY A 53 -9.53 3.86 7.69
CA GLY A 53 -8.16 3.41 7.67
C GLY A 53 -7.16 4.54 7.50
N PRO A 54 -5.89 4.19 7.22
CA PRO A 54 -4.78 5.14 7.13
C PRO A 54 -5.05 6.31 6.16
N ASP A 55 -5.58 6.04 4.97
CA ASP A 55 -5.90 7.08 3.98
C ASP A 55 -7.06 8.02 4.40
N GLY A 56 -7.91 7.57 5.32
CA GLY A 56 -8.95 8.40 5.93
C GLY A 56 -8.38 9.49 6.84
N ILE A 57 -7.22 9.24 7.47
CA ILE A 57 -6.53 10.20 8.35
C ILE A 57 -5.99 11.36 7.52
N LYS A 58 -5.36 11.10 6.36
CA LYS A 58 -4.87 12.15 5.45
C LYS A 58 -5.92 13.19 5.06
N ARG A 59 -7.19 12.78 4.99
CA ARG A 59 -8.32 13.70 4.73
C ARG A 59 -8.81 14.40 6.00
N LYS A 60 -8.85 13.68 7.13
CA LYS A 60 -9.43 14.16 8.39
C LYS A 60 -8.47 15.08 9.17
N SER A 61 -7.17 14.83 9.07
CA SER A 61 -6.10 15.54 9.75
C SER A 61 -4.89 15.77 8.82
N PRO A 62 -4.99 16.65 7.81
CA PRO A 62 -3.89 16.89 6.90
C PRO A 62 -2.62 17.38 7.62
N GLY A 63 -1.49 16.69 7.44
CA GLY A 63 -0.19 17.05 8.02
C GLY A 63 0.03 16.67 9.49
N VAL A 64 -0.89 15.94 10.11
CA VAL A 64 -0.79 15.44 11.50
C VAL A 64 -1.01 13.93 11.50
N ASP A 65 -0.02 13.18 11.97
CA ASP A 65 -0.05 11.70 12.05
C ASP A 65 -0.43 11.01 10.72
N GLU A 66 -0.13 11.64 9.58
CA GLU A 66 -0.24 10.98 8.28
C GLU A 66 0.83 9.86 8.25
N PRO A 67 0.43 8.58 8.10
CA PRO A 67 1.42 7.52 7.94
C PRO A 67 2.34 7.86 6.76
N TRP A 68 3.61 7.52 6.85
CA TRP A 68 4.56 7.65 5.75
C TRP A 68 4.42 6.41 4.86
N HIS A 69 4.14 6.57 3.56
CA HIS A 69 3.80 5.45 2.65
C HIS A 69 4.93 5.09 1.68
N PHE A 70 6.03 5.85 1.69
CA PHE A 70 7.16 5.66 0.78
C PHE A 70 8.24 4.82 1.43
N ILE A 71 8.97 4.07 0.61
CA ILE A 71 10.21 3.40 0.98
C ILE A 71 11.18 3.54 -0.18
N ASP A 72 12.40 4.00 0.08
CA ASP A 72 13.48 4.03 -0.91
C ASP A 72 14.19 2.66 -0.95
N PRO A 73 14.01 1.85 -2.01
CA PRO A 73 14.67 0.55 -2.12
C PRO A 73 16.20 0.65 -2.23
N SER A 74 16.74 1.82 -2.53
CA SER A 74 18.19 2.05 -2.66
C SER A 74 18.86 2.50 -1.35
N ASP A 75 18.08 2.95 -0.36
CA ASP A 75 18.57 3.37 0.94
C ASP A 75 18.29 2.30 2.02
N PRO A 76 19.29 1.52 2.45
CA PRO A 76 19.08 0.52 3.49
C PRO A 76 18.77 1.12 4.88
N SER A 77 18.93 2.44 5.06
CA SER A 77 18.58 3.13 6.29
C SER A 77 17.13 3.63 6.33
N ASP A 78 16.38 3.54 5.23
CA ASP A 78 14.95 3.85 5.20
C ASP A 78 14.13 2.71 5.82
N THR A 79 14.08 2.69 7.16
CA THR A 79 13.45 1.63 7.95
C THR A 79 12.09 2.00 8.51
N ALA A 80 11.63 3.25 8.35
CA ALA A 80 10.43 3.76 9.04
C ALA A 80 9.18 2.93 8.72
N LEU A 81 8.98 2.56 7.45
CA LEU A 81 7.85 1.72 7.04
C LEU A 81 7.98 0.29 7.58
N VAL A 82 9.21 -0.24 7.64
CA VAL A 82 9.50 -1.57 8.19
C VAL A 82 9.14 -1.62 9.67
N GLU A 83 9.55 -0.61 10.44
CA GLU A 83 9.25 -0.46 11.87
C GLU A 83 7.75 -0.44 12.10
N MET A 84 7.00 0.38 11.34
CA MET A 84 5.54 0.44 11.40
C MET A 84 4.88 -0.92 11.13
N ILE A 85 5.35 -1.65 10.11
CA ILE A 85 4.84 -3.00 9.80
C ILE A 85 5.11 -3.96 10.96
N MET A 86 6.31 -3.93 11.55
CA MET A 86 6.67 -4.82 12.66
C MET A 86 5.92 -4.49 13.96
N ASP A 87 5.65 -3.21 14.21
CA ASP A 87 4.83 -2.78 15.35
C ASP A 87 3.39 -3.29 15.22
N HIS A 88 2.77 -3.12 14.04
CA HIS A 88 1.45 -3.68 13.77
C HIS A 88 1.45 -5.22 13.84
N TYR A 89 2.52 -5.88 13.39
CA TYR A 89 2.69 -7.32 13.54
C TYR A 89 2.68 -7.74 15.03
N ALA A 90 3.52 -7.12 15.85
CA ALA A 90 3.62 -7.44 17.27
C ALA A 90 2.29 -7.20 18.00
N ASN A 91 1.62 -6.09 17.68
CA ASN A 91 0.32 -5.77 18.25
C ASN A 91 -0.79 -6.72 17.77
N LEU A 92 -0.75 -7.17 16.51
CA LEU A 92 -1.66 -8.18 15.99
C LEU A 92 -1.51 -9.49 16.77
N VAL A 93 -0.28 -9.95 17.00
CA VAL A 93 -0.01 -11.15 17.82
C VAL A 93 -0.64 -11.01 19.21
N GLN A 94 -0.42 -9.87 19.88
CA GLN A 94 -0.99 -9.63 21.21
C GLN A 94 -2.52 -9.57 21.20
N ALA A 95 -3.13 -8.95 20.19
CA ALA A 95 -4.57 -8.88 20.04
C ALA A 95 -5.19 -10.26 19.81
N LEU A 96 -4.55 -11.11 19.01
CA LEU A 96 -4.97 -12.49 18.76
C LEU A 96 -4.86 -13.33 20.04
N LYS A 97 -3.76 -13.24 20.80
CA LYS A 97 -3.60 -13.92 22.11
C LYS A 97 -4.71 -13.54 23.08
N LYS A 98 -5.08 -12.26 23.13
CA LYS A 98 -6.16 -11.72 23.98
C LYS A 98 -7.56 -11.95 23.41
N ARG A 99 -7.70 -12.59 22.23
CA ARG A 99 -8.97 -12.76 21.51
C ARG A 99 -9.73 -11.45 21.28
N ASN A 100 -9.01 -10.34 21.17
CA ASN A 100 -9.60 -9.04 20.87
C ASN A 100 -9.75 -8.90 19.34
N ASN A 101 -10.89 -9.36 18.82
CA ASN A 101 -11.13 -9.40 17.37
C ASN A 101 -11.13 -8.00 16.73
N VAL A 102 -11.61 -6.98 17.43
CA VAL A 102 -11.63 -5.60 16.93
C VAL A 102 -10.20 -5.07 16.78
N ARG A 103 -9.37 -5.20 17.83
CA ARG A 103 -7.96 -4.78 17.75
C ARG A 103 -7.20 -5.62 16.73
N ALA A 104 -7.40 -6.93 16.68
CA ALA A 104 -6.76 -7.79 15.69
C ALA A 104 -7.14 -7.39 14.25
N ALA A 105 -8.41 -7.04 14.00
CA ALA A 105 -8.85 -6.57 12.69
C ALA A 105 -8.19 -5.23 12.31
N PHE A 106 -8.08 -4.30 13.27
CA PHE A 106 -7.38 -3.03 13.09
C PHE A 106 -5.92 -3.23 12.72
N GLU A 107 -5.18 -4.02 13.52
CA GLU A 107 -3.75 -4.25 13.28
C GLU A 107 -3.50 -5.00 11.97
N ALA A 108 -4.36 -5.97 11.64
CA ALA A 108 -4.28 -6.69 10.38
C ALA A 108 -4.49 -5.78 9.17
N ALA A 109 -5.44 -4.84 9.23
CA ALA A 109 -5.71 -3.89 8.15
C ALA A 109 -4.56 -2.89 7.99
N TRP A 110 -4.12 -2.24 9.07
CA TRP A 110 -3.06 -1.25 9.01
C TRP A 110 -1.71 -1.83 8.56
N MET A 111 -1.39 -3.05 9.01
CA MET A 111 -0.21 -3.77 8.50
C MET A 111 -0.34 -4.08 7.01
N ALA A 112 -1.50 -4.55 6.55
CA ALA A 112 -1.72 -4.87 5.14
C ALA A 112 -1.67 -3.62 4.25
N HIS A 113 -2.16 -2.49 4.76
CA HIS A 113 -2.06 -1.19 4.12
C HIS A 113 -0.61 -0.77 3.92
N ALA A 114 0.18 -0.75 5.00
CA ALA A 114 1.60 -0.40 4.97
C ALA A 114 2.41 -1.33 4.04
N ILE A 115 2.17 -2.64 4.08
CA ILE A 115 2.79 -3.59 3.15
C ILE A 115 2.39 -3.28 1.69
N THR A 116 1.12 -2.97 1.43
CA THR A 116 0.66 -2.65 0.07
C THR A 116 1.32 -1.39 -0.47
N ASP A 117 1.44 -0.36 0.35
CA ASP A 117 2.11 0.89 -0.04
C ASP A 117 3.60 0.68 -0.25
N GLY A 118 4.29 0.02 0.68
CA GLY A 118 5.69 -0.32 0.55
C GLY A 118 6.01 -1.22 -0.65
N LEU A 119 5.01 -1.89 -1.22
CA LEU A 119 5.14 -2.69 -2.44
C LEU A 119 4.44 -2.05 -3.65
N THR A 120 4.06 -0.78 -3.57
CA THR A 120 3.54 -0.01 -4.71
C THR A 120 4.71 0.60 -5.49
N PRO A 121 4.91 0.29 -6.78
CA PRO A 121 6.06 0.81 -7.54
C PRO A 121 6.17 2.35 -7.54
N ALA A 122 5.05 3.07 -7.57
CA ALA A 122 5.05 4.53 -7.52
C ALA A 122 5.45 5.11 -6.16
N HIS A 123 5.51 4.29 -5.12
CA HIS A 123 5.90 4.65 -3.74
C HIS A 123 7.40 4.39 -3.48
N HIS A 124 8.11 3.83 -4.47
CA HIS A 124 9.58 3.73 -4.49
C HIS A 124 10.25 4.93 -5.15
N TYR A 125 9.45 5.80 -5.79
CA TYR A 125 9.93 7.06 -6.34
C TYR A 125 9.91 8.14 -5.26
N PRO A 126 10.90 9.05 -5.18
CA PRO A 126 10.96 10.14 -4.20
C PRO A 126 9.94 11.25 -4.53
N LEU A 127 8.65 10.88 -4.54
CA LEU A 127 7.54 11.77 -4.85
C LEU A 127 7.46 12.89 -3.83
N GLY A 128 7.62 12.57 -2.54
CA GLY A 128 7.61 13.54 -1.45
C GLY A 128 8.62 14.66 -1.69
N GLU A 129 9.88 14.29 -1.91
CA GLU A 129 10.97 15.24 -2.20
C GLU A 129 10.68 16.09 -3.45
N LYS A 130 10.21 15.47 -4.54
CA LYS A 130 9.86 16.21 -5.76
C LYS A 130 8.71 17.18 -5.57
N ILE A 131 7.72 16.81 -4.76
CA ILE A 131 6.64 17.72 -4.42
C ILE A 131 7.16 18.82 -3.47
N GLU A 132 8.03 18.53 -2.52
CA GLU A 132 8.70 19.54 -1.67
C GLU A 132 9.55 20.52 -2.45
N GLU A 133 10.32 20.05 -3.42
CA GLU A 133 11.08 20.87 -4.36
C GLU A 133 10.16 21.84 -5.12
N LEU A 134 9.05 21.34 -5.67
CA LEU A 134 8.08 22.15 -6.42
C LEU A 134 7.38 23.21 -5.53
N TRP A 135 7.06 22.86 -4.28
CA TRP A 135 6.40 23.77 -3.33
C TRP A 135 7.36 24.73 -2.63
N GLY A 136 8.64 24.41 -2.51
CA GLY A 136 9.64 25.15 -1.75
C GLY A 136 9.41 25.15 -0.23
N ARG A 137 8.60 24.21 0.28
CA ARG A 137 8.29 24.05 1.72
C ARG A 137 7.89 22.60 2.05
N PRO A 138 8.18 22.12 3.27
CA PRO A 138 7.92 20.73 3.66
C PRO A 138 6.41 20.40 3.71
N GLN A 139 6.08 19.10 3.64
CA GLN A 139 4.70 18.62 3.60
C GLN A 139 3.87 19.02 4.84
N ASN A 140 4.49 19.02 6.01
CA ASN A 140 3.87 19.37 7.29
C ASN A 140 3.42 20.84 7.38
N GLU A 141 3.96 21.73 6.54
CA GLU A 141 3.58 23.15 6.47
C GLU A 141 2.39 23.41 5.52
N ARG A 142 1.80 22.37 4.92
CA ARG A 142 0.68 22.47 3.97
C ARG A 142 -0.63 22.13 4.66
N ALA A 143 -1.20 23.13 5.34
CA ALA A 143 -2.29 22.96 6.31
C ALA A 143 -3.67 22.66 5.69
N SER A 144 -3.90 22.90 4.39
CA SER A 144 -5.23 22.74 3.79
C SER A 144 -5.26 22.00 2.44
N ILE A 145 -6.39 21.34 2.15
CA ILE A 145 -6.65 20.63 0.88
C ILE A 145 -6.53 21.59 -0.33
N ALA A 146 -6.94 22.85 -0.16
CA ALA A 146 -6.83 23.87 -1.19
C ALA A 146 -5.36 24.24 -1.48
N GLU A 147 -4.51 24.33 -0.45
CA GLU A 147 -3.07 24.59 -0.59
C GLU A 147 -2.29 23.39 -1.15
N LYS A 148 -2.81 22.18 -1.00
CA LYS A 148 -2.27 20.96 -1.62
C LYS A 148 -2.65 20.85 -3.11
N GLY A 149 -3.62 21.63 -3.60
CA GLY A 149 -4.14 21.52 -4.97
C GLY A 149 -3.49 22.44 -6.01
N ILE A 150 -3.02 23.63 -5.59
CA ILE A 150 -2.42 24.64 -6.48
C ILE A 150 -1.11 25.16 -5.89
N ILE A 151 -0.04 25.10 -6.66
CA ILE A 151 1.26 25.64 -6.25
C ILE A 151 1.31 27.13 -6.59
N ARG A 152 1.60 27.99 -5.61
CA ARG A 152 1.79 29.43 -5.85
C ARG A 152 3.28 29.75 -5.94
N GLY A 153 3.71 30.28 -7.09
CA GLY A 153 5.06 30.82 -7.28
C GLY A 153 5.13 32.31 -6.95
N SER A 154 6.34 32.88 -6.97
CA SER A 154 6.58 34.32 -6.80
C SER A 154 6.04 35.16 -7.97
N THR A 155 5.85 34.54 -9.14
CA THR A 155 5.27 35.16 -10.33
C THR A 155 4.14 34.30 -10.94
N MET A 156 3.30 34.90 -11.78
CA MET A 156 2.29 34.16 -12.54
C MET A 156 2.91 33.11 -13.47
N ARG A 157 4.05 33.44 -14.10
CA ARG A 157 4.79 32.50 -14.96
C ARG A 157 5.31 31.30 -14.18
N GLU A 158 5.89 31.55 -13.00
CA GLU A 158 6.37 30.49 -12.12
C GLU A 158 5.23 29.62 -11.59
N THR A 159 4.10 30.24 -11.22
CA THR A 159 2.86 29.53 -10.84
C THR A 159 2.41 28.59 -11.96
N LEU A 160 2.36 29.05 -13.21
CA LEU A 160 1.99 28.22 -14.35
C LEU A 160 2.98 27.06 -14.58
N SER A 161 4.29 27.33 -14.52
CA SER A 161 5.33 26.29 -14.68
C SER A 161 5.20 25.20 -13.62
N LYS A 162 5.14 25.58 -12.35
CA LYS A 162 5.05 24.65 -11.22
C LYS A 162 3.78 23.80 -11.28
N ASN A 163 2.63 24.39 -11.61
CA ASN A 163 1.40 23.61 -11.78
C ASN A 163 1.42 22.73 -13.02
N TRP A 164 2.14 23.10 -14.09
CA TRP A 164 2.35 22.21 -15.23
C TRP A 164 3.26 21.03 -14.88
N GLU A 165 4.33 21.26 -14.11
CA GLU A 165 5.22 20.19 -13.61
C GLU A 165 4.52 19.26 -12.62
N TYR A 166 3.47 19.73 -11.95
CA TYR A 166 2.68 18.94 -11.01
C TYR A 166 1.50 18.19 -11.66
N TRP A 167 0.68 18.88 -12.45
CA TRP A 167 -0.57 18.37 -13.05
C TRP A 167 -0.52 18.12 -14.57
N GLY A 168 0.42 18.74 -15.28
CA GLY A 168 0.49 18.72 -16.75
C GLY A 168 0.80 17.34 -17.33
N ALA A 169 1.02 17.28 -18.64
CA ALA A 169 1.43 16.05 -19.29
C ALA A 169 2.78 15.57 -18.73
N LYS A 170 2.81 14.37 -18.13
CA LYS A 170 3.93 13.85 -17.34
C LYS A 170 4.23 14.65 -16.06
N GLY A 171 3.25 15.36 -15.53
CA GLY A 171 3.36 16.00 -14.23
C GLY A 171 3.52 14.96 -13.12
N VAL A 172 4.28 15.30 -12.09
CA VAL A 172 4.70 14.37 -11.02
C VAL A 172 3.50 13.71 -10.34
N PHE A 173 2.49 14.49 -9.96
CA PHE A 173 1.30 13.98 -9.27
C PHE A 173 0.31 13.32 -10.22
N ALA A 174 0.09 13.90 -11.40
CA ALA A 174 -0.75 13.30 -12.43
C ALA A 174 -0.27 11.89 -12.80
N THR A 175 1.05 11.70 -12.92
CA THR A 175 1.64 10.41 -13.27
C THR A 175 1.45 9.38 -12.16
N HIS A 176 1.67 9.77 -10.89
CA HIS A 176 1.40 8.90 -9.75
C HIS A 176 -0.07 8.41 -9.72
N VAL A 177 -1.02 9.34 -9.84
CA VAL A 177 -2.47 9.01 -9.83
C VAL A 177 -2.85 8.11 -11.00
N LEU A 178 -2.35 8.40 -12.20
CA LEU A 178 -2.65 7.60 -13.40
C LEU A 178 -2.06 6.19 -13.30
N PHE A 179 -0.89 6.02 -12.67
CA PHE A 179 -0.32 4.71 -12.41
C PHE A 179 -1.21 3.88 -11.48
N GLU A 180 -1.61 4.46 -10.33
CA GLU A 180 -2.48 3.77 -9.39
C GLU A 180 -3.86 3.43 -10.00
N LEU A 181 -4.40 4.31 -10.84
CA LEU A 181 -5.63 4.04 -11.59
C LEU A 181 -5.45 2.91 -12.61
N GLY A 182 -4.30 2.85 -13.28
CA GLY A 182 -3.93 1.76 -14.18
C GLY A 182 -3.92 0.41 -13.47
N VAL A 183 -3.31 0.36 -12.27
CA VAL A 183 -3.33 -0.84 -11.41
C VAL A 183 -4.78 -1.20 -11.04
N ALA A 184 -5.55 -0.24 -10.52
CA ALA A 184 -6.93 -0.47 -10.07
C ALA A 184 -7.84 -0.99 -11.18
N THR A 185 -7.74 -0.43 -12.39
CA THR A 185 -8.52 -0.86 -13.56
C THR A 185 -8.11 -2.25 -14.04
N SER A 186 -6.81 -2.56 -14.00
CA SER A 186 -6.26 -3.84 -14.49
C SER A 186 -6.66 -5.05 -13.67
N ILE A 187 -6.98 -4.86 -12.38
CA ILE A 187 -7.26 -5.94 -11.43
C ILE A 187 -8.75 -6.11 -11.16
N LYS A 188 -9.59 -5.18 -11.61
CA LYS A 188 -11.01 -5.07 -11.25
C LYS A 188 -11.76 -6.40 -11.41
N THR A 189 -11.59 -7.08 -12.54
CA THR A 189 -12.30 -8.32 -12.87
C THR A 189 -11.50 -9.60 -12.58
N THR A 190 -10.21 -9.49 -12.26
CA THR A 190 -9.33 -10.64 -12.00
C THR A 190 -9.67 -11.29 -10.66
N LYS A 191 -9.80 -12.63 -10.64
CA LYS A 191 -10.17 -13.39 -9.44
C LYS A 191 -8.98 -13.81 -8.56
N PHE A 192 -7.78 -13.91 -9.16
CA PHE A 192 -6.57 -14.39 -8.49
C PHE A 192 -6.79 -15.73 -7.78
N SER A 193 -7.35 -16.75 -8.44
CA SER A 193 -7.70 -18.04 -7.79
C SER A 193 -6.50 -18.75 -7.17
N ASP A 194 -5.34 -18.61 -7.80
CA ASP A 194 -4.13 -19.41 -7.56
C ASP A 194 -2.99 -18.57 -6.97
N SER A 195 -3.34 -17.49 -6.25
CA SER A 195 -2.38 -16.59 -5.61
C SER A 195 -1.96 -17.00 -4.20
N ALA A 196 -2.41 -18.14 -3.67
CA ALA A 196 -2.08 -18.52 -2.29
C ALA A 196 -0.62 -19.00 -2.19
N PRO A 197 0.12 -18.61 -1.13
CA PRO A 197 1.48 -19.08 -0.95
C PRO A 197 1.45 -20.58 -0.63
N ASN A 198 2.24 -21.36 -1.37
CA ASN A 198 2.35 -22.80 -1.13
C ASN A 198 3.28 -23.09 0.07
N SER A 199 3.32 -24.35 0.53
CA SER A 199 4.12 -24.76 1.69
C SER A 199 5.62 -24.54 1.52
N ILE A 200 6.14 -24.66 0.29
CA ILE A 200 7.55 -24.41 -0.02
C ILE A 200 7.87 -22.93 0.17
N TRP A 201 7.03 -22.05 -0.38
CA TRP A 201 7.18 -20.61 -0.24
C TRP A 201 7.11 -20.19 1.24
N LEU A 202 6.14 -20.73 2.00
CA LEU A 202 6.01 -20.43 3.45
C LEU A 202 7.25 -20.87 4.25
N LYS A 203 7.83 -22.02 3.92
CA LYS A 203 9.05 -22.50 4.59
C LYS A 203 10.25 -21.60 4.28
N LEU A 204 10.45 -21.25 3.01
CA LEU A 204 11.54 -20.34 2.61
C LEU A 204 11.37 -18.95 3.25
N ALA A 205 10.14 -18.47 3.39
CA ALA A 205 9.84 -17.23 4.09
C ALA A 205 10.14 -17.35 5.60
N ASP A 206 9.75 -18.47 6.24
CA ASP A 206 10.08 -18.78 7.65
C ASP A 206 11.59 -18.77 7.91
N ASP A 207 12.40 -19.32 7.00
CA ASP A 207 13.87 -19.36 7.13
C ASP A 207 14.51 -17.96 7.04
N LYS A 208 13.87 -17.02 6.35
CA LYS A 208 14.36 -15.63 6.18
C LYS A 208 13.94 -14.68 7.29
N GLY A 209 12.75 -14.89 7.86
CA GLY A 209 12.12 -13.96 8.79
C GLY A 209 11.31 -12.85 8.12
N LEU A 210 10.43 -12.21 8.90
CA LEU A 210 9.41 -11.25 8.41
C LEU A 210 10.02 -10.04 7.70
N GLN A 211 10.98 -9.37 8.33
CA GLN A 211 11.61 -8.17 7.78
C GLN A 211 12.30 -8.45 6.45
N THR A 212 13.11 -9.51 6.39
CA THR A 212 13.79 -9.93 5.17
C THR A 212 12.80 -10.28 4.05
N VAL A 213 11.69 -10.97 4.37
CA VAL A 213 10.65 -11.30 3.38
C VAL A 213 10.03 -10.04 2.78
N PHE A 214 9.76 -9.02 3.61
CA PHE A 214 9.24 -7.74 3.14
C PHE A 214 10.27 -7.00 2.28
N LEU A 215 11.51 -6.85 2.75
CA LEU A 215 12.57 -6.15 2.01
C LEU A 215 12.94 -6.84 0.69
N ASP A 216 12.97 -8.17 0.66
CA ASP A 216 13.14 -8.93 -0.58
C ASP A 216 11.99 -8.67 -1.57
N ALA A 217 10.77 -8.49 -1.08
CA ALA A 217 9.62 -8.13 -1.92
C ALA A 217 9.72 -6.69 -2.43
N VAL A 218 10.21 -5.75 -1.61
CA VAL A 218 10.50 -4.37 -2.02
C VAL A 218 11.51 -4.38 -3.18
N GLN A 219 12.62 -5.10 -3.05
CA GLN A 219 13.62 -5.24 -4.11
C GLN A 219 13.07 -5.91 -5.37
N GLN A 220 12.25 -6.95 -5.22
CA GLN A 220 11.58 -7.58 -6.36
C GLN A 220 10.69 -6.61 -7.11
N VAL A 221 9.86 -5.83 -6.40
CA VAL A 221 8.97 -4.82 -6.99
C VAL A 221 9.77 -3.72 -7.67
N TYR A 222 10.83 -3.22 -7.02
CA TYR A 222 11.73 -2.22 -7.60
C TYR A 222 12.36 -2.70 -8.91
N GLY A 223 12.86 -3.95 -8.91
CA GLY A 223 13.43 -4.60 -10.10
C GLY A 223 12.45 -4.84 -11.25
N LEU A 224 11.13 -4.74 -11.03
CA LEU A 224 10.15 -4.82 -12.13
C LEU A 224 10.19 -3.59 -13.04
N GLY A 225 10.71 -2.45 -12.58
CA GLY A 225 10.80 -1.21 -13.37
C GLY A 225 9.44 -0.64 -13.81
N MET A 226 8.34 -1.04 -13.17
CA MET A 226 6.98 -0.75 -13.65
C MET A 226 6.68 0.75 -13.72
N TYR A 227 7.11 1.50 -12.71
CA TYR A 227 6.84 2.94 -12.65
C TYR A 227 7.66 3.71 -13.68
N GLU A 228 8.92 3.31 -13.91
CA GLU A 228 9.78 3.86 -14.95
C GLU A 228 9.24 3.54 -16.37
N GLU A 229 8.81 2.30 -16.62
CA GLU A 229 8.17 1.92 -17.88
C GLU A 229 6.92 2.78 -18.12
N PHE A 230 6.07 2.93 -17.09
CA PHE A 230 4.88 3.75 -17.16
C PHE A 230 5.20 5.22 -17.46
N TRP A 231 6.21 5.79 -16.80
CA TRP A 231 6.67 7.16 -17.07
C TRP A 231 7.09 7.35 -18.53
N LYS A 232 7.78 6.36 -19.11
CA LYS A 232 8.29 6.39 -20.48
C LYS A 232 7.20 6.17 -21.53
N ARG A 233 6.28 5.24 -21.29
CA ARG A 233 5.38 4.68 -22.33
C ARG A 233 3.89 4.85 -22.03
N GLY A 234 3.52 5.38 -20.87
CA GLY A 234 2.13 5.36 -20.37
C GLY A 234 1.68 3.96 -19.96
N TRP A 235 0.37 3.80 -19.76
CA TRP A 235 -0.20 2.51 -19.35
C TRP A 235 -0.27 1.54 -20.54
N THR A 236 0.43 0.42 -20.46
CA THR A 236 0.54 -0.58 -21.53
C THR A 236 -0.18 -1.88 -21.18
N THR A 237 -0.44 -2.72 -22.19
CA THR A 237 -0.95 -4.09 -21.96
C THR A 237 0.05 -4.94 -21.18
N HIS A 238 1.35 -4.71 -21.37
CA HIS A 238 2.43 -5.33 -20.62
C HIS A 238 2.32 -5.00 -19.11
N LEU A 239 2.22 -3.72 -18.76
CA LEU A 239 2.02 -3.29 -17.36
C LEU A 239 0.75 -3.88 -16.75
N ALA A 240 -0.35 -3.92 -17.51
CA ALA A 240 -1.60 -4.53 -17.05
C ALA A 240 -1.45 -6.04 -16.77
N GLN A 241 -0.69 -6.75 -17.61
CA GLN A 241 -0.41 -8.18 -17.43
C GLN A 241 0.51 -8.42 -16.24
N GLN A 242 1.63 -7.70 -16.16
CA GLN A 242 2.59 -7.78 -15.05
C GLN A 242 1.93 -7.44 -13.70
N THR A 243 1.01 -6.46 -13.69
CA THR A 243 0.18 -6.15 -12.51
C THR A 243 -0.59 -7.37 -12.03
N ARG A 244 -1.28 -8.08 -12.94
CA ARG A 244 -2.14 -9.23 -12.60
C ARG A 244 -1.35 -10.50 -12.29
N GLN A 245 -0.22 -10.71 -12.96
CA GLN A 245 0.51 -11.98 -12.88
C GLN A 245 1.63 -11.95 -11.84
N THR A 246 2.15 -10.77 -11.52
CA THR A 246 3.33 -10.63 -10.66
C THR A 246 3.06 -9.74 -9.46
N LEU A 247 2.70 -8.47 -9.69
CA LEU A 247 2.61 -7.46 -8.62
C LEU A 247 1.56 -7.83 -7.56
N ILE A 248 0.30 -7.98 -7.94
CA ILE A 248 -0.78 -8.26 -6.98
C ILE A 248 -0.60 -9.60 -6.25
N PRO A 249 -0.25 -10.72 -6.95
CA PRO A 249 0.06 -11.96 -6.25
C PRO A 249 1.21 -11.83 -5.25
N LEU A 250 2.27 -11.09 -5.57
CA LEU A 250 3.40 -10.86 -4.66
C LEU A 250 2.94 -10.13 -3.40
N ILE A 251 2.23 -9.00 -3.55
CA ILE A 251 1.74 -8.22 -2.41
C ILE A 251 0.81 -9.07 -1.52
N ALA A 252 -0.15 -9.77 -2.14
CA ALA A 252 -1.08 -10.63 -1.42
C ALA A 252 -0.37 -11.78 -0.67
N ASN A 253 0.69 -12.35 -1.25
CA ASN A 253 1.50 -13.39 -0.61
C ASN A 253 2.22 -12.87 0.63
N VAL A 254 2.84 -11.69 0.55
CA VAL A 254 3.53 -11.08 1.69
C VAL A 254 2.54 -10.80 2.82
N ILE A 255 1.38 -10.19 2.52
CA ILE A 255 0.34 -9.93 3.55
C ILE A 255 -0.16 -11.24 4.15
N THR A 256 -0.45 -12.25 3.31
CA THR A 256 -0.90 -13.57 3.77
C THR A 256 0.12 -14.20 4.71
N TYR A 257 1.41 -14.09 4.40
CA TYR A 257 2.50 -14.60 5.22
C TYR A 257 2.56 -13.91 6.58
N PHE A 258 2.50 -12.58 6.62
CA PHE A 258 2.52 -11.81 7.86
C PHE A 258 1.34 -12.20 8.77
N TRP A 259 0.12 -12.30 8.21
CA TRP A 259 -1.05 -12.77 8.96
C TRP A 259 -0.92 -14.21 9.43
N TYR A 260 -0.38 -15.10 8.59
CA TYR A 260 -0.11 -16.50 8.95
C TYR A 260 0.88 -16.61 10.11
N ARG A 261 1.98 -15.85 10.07
CA ARG A 261 2.99 -15.79 11.13
C ARG A 261 2.39 -15.27 12.43
N ALA A 262 1.66 -14.17 12.38
CA ALA A 262 1.03 -13.59 13.56
C ALA A 262 0.02 -14.58 14.19
N TYR A 263 -0.77 -15.26 13.35
CA TYR A 263 -1.69 -16.29 13.81
C TYR A 263 -0.95 -17.45 14.49
N ARG A 264 0.13 -17.97 13.87
CA ARG A 264 0.90 -19.08 14.44
C ARG A 264 1.56 -18.70 15.76
N GLU A 265 2.15 -17.52 15.85
CA GLU A 265 2.81 -17.04 17.06
C GLU A 265 1.82 -16.77 18.20
N ALA A 266 0.57 -16.41 17.88
CA ALA A 266 -0.49 -16.24 18.88
C ALA A 266 -1.05 -17.57 19.43
N HIS A 267 -0.83 -18.69 18.74
CA HIS A 267 -1.39 -20.01 19.08
C HIS A 267 -0.31 -21.07 19.37
N GLN A 268 0.94 -20.64 19.53
CA GLN A 268 2.01 -21.42 20.15
C GLN A 268 1.97 -21.21 21.67
#